data_AF-A0A7C5W353-F1
#
_entry.id   AF-A0A7C5W353-F1
#
_cell.length_a   1.000
_cell.length_b   1.000
_cell.length_c   1.000
_cell.angle_alpha   90.00
_cell.angle_beta   90.00
_cell.angle_gamma   90.00
#
_symmetry.space_group_name_H-M   'P 1'
#
loop_
_entity.id
_entity.type
_entity.pdbx_description
1 polymer ?
#
loop_
_entity_poly.entity_id
_entity_poly.type
_entity_poly.pdbx_seq_one_letter_code
_entity_poly.pdbx_strand_id
1 'polypeptide(L)'
;MPHGDRIVLAHGGGGRKTSELLRSLILPLLGERAVPALNDAEPLPSHPELYVTTDAYTVKPAFFPGGDAGRLAVIGTANDLAVAGARPLWLAMSLIIEEGVPVADLEKLLRSAGAALAETDLTLLAGDTKTVEKGAGDGVYITTTGIGRRIAPSPLSIKEIRTGDELVISGPPGRHGAAVLAARLGMRTDGLSSDLAPLFPLIQAAVDASIPLRCARDLT
;
A
#
# COMPACT_ATOMS: atom_id res chain seq x y z
N MET A 1 27.10 10.15 -9.06
CA MET A 1 25.78 10.08 -8.43
C MET A 1 25.77 8.83 -7.53
N PRO A 2 25.10 8.81 -6.37
CA PRO A 2 24.95 7.59 -5.55
C PRO A 2 24.24 6.43 -6.28
N HIS A 3 23.60 6.76 -7.40
CA HIS A 3 22.96 5.85 -8.34
C HIS A 3 23.81 5.71 -9.61
N GLY A 4 23.77 4.56 -10.26
CA GLY A 4 24.28 4.43 -11.63
C GLY A 4 23.45 5.24 -12.62
N ASP A 5 23.83 5.28 -13.90
CA ASP A 5 23.19 6.11 -14.94
C ASP A 5 21.74 5.70 -15.30
N ARG A 6 21.19 4.66 -14.66
CA ARG A 6 19.90 4.06 -15.00
C ARG A 6 19.11 3.66 -13.76
N ILE A 7 17.78 3.80 -13.84
CA ILE A 7 16.86 3.23 -12.87
C ILE A 7 16.86 1.70 -13.03
N VAL A 8 16.87 0.98 -11.90
CA VAL A 8 16.78 -0.48 -11.81
C VAL A 8 15.61 -0.87 -10.91
N LEU A 9 15.13 -2.11 -11.00
CA LEU A 9 14.00 -2.62 -10.22
C LEU A 9 14.13 -2.37 -8.71
N ALA A 10 15.34 -2.47 -8.16
CA ALA A 10 15.59 -2.28 -6.74
C ALA A 10 15.31 -0.84 -6.24
N HIS A 11 15.17 0.16 -7.12
CA HIS A 11 14.74 1.50 -6.72
C HIS A 11 13.23 1.58 -6.41
N GLY A 12 12.42 0.62 -6.88
CA GLY A 12 10.98 0.54 -6.60
C GLY A 12 10.60 -0.52 -5.57
N GLY A 13 11.57 -1.13 -4.88
CA GLY A 13 11.33 -2.26 -3.96
C GLY A 13 11.17 -1.88 -2.48
N GLY A 14 10.91 -0.62 -2.14
CA GLY A 14 10.66 -0.15 -0.77
C GLY A 14 11.88 -0.09 0.17
N GLY A 15 13.01 -0.71 -0.20
CA GLY A 15 14.19 -0.81 0.65
C GLY A 15 15.15 0.39 0.58
N ARG A 16 16.41 0.14 0.97
CA ARG A 16 17.48 1.15 1.03
C ARG A 16 17.65 1.96 -0.26
N LYS A 17 17.64 1.29 -1.43
CA LYS A 17 17.77 1.95 -2.73
C LYS A 17 16.62 2.90 -3.05
N THR A 18 15.40 2.57 -2.64
CA THR A 18 14.24 3.47 -2.74
C THR A 18 14.43 4.70 -1.85
N SER A 19 14.82 4.50 -0.59
CA SER A 19 15.08 5.61 0.34
C SER A 19 16.20 6.53 -0.15
N GLU A 20 17.29 5.96 -0.67
CA GLU A 20 18.40 6.71 -1.26
C GLU A 20 17.92 7.52 -2.48
N LEU A 21 17.13 6.94 -3.40
CA LEU A 21 16.59 7.65 -4.57
C LEU A 21 15.69 8.82 -4.18
N LEU A 22 14.81 8.61 -3.19
CA LEU A 22 13.92 9.65 -2.68
C LEU A 22 14.71 10.82 -2.09
N ARG A 23 15.66 10.53 -1.19
CA ARG A 23 16.42 11.55 -0.45
C ARG A 23 17.45 12.27 -1.31
N SER A 24 18.09 11.57 -2.25
CA SER A 24 19.23 12.13 -3.00
C SER A 24 18.84 12.77 -4.34
N LEU A 25 17.66 12.44 -4.89
CA LEU A 25 17.26 12.89 -6.22
C LEU A 25 15.85 13.46 -6.24
N ILE A 26 14.83 12.68 -5.87
CA ILE A 26 13.42 13.08 -6.06
C ILE A 26 13.06 14.29 -5.20
N LEU A 27 13.20 14.19 -3.87
CA LEU A 27 12.78 15.27 -2.96
C LEU A 27 13.60 16.55 -3.15
N PRO A 28 14.95 16.51 -3.31
CA PRO A 28 15.72 17.73 -3.58
C PRO A 28 15.30 18.44 -4.88
N LEU A 29 14.95 17.71 -5.93
CA LEU A 29 14.53 18.29 -7.21
C LEU A 29 13.11 18.86 -7.17
N LEU A 30 12.21 18.27 -6.37
CA LEU A 30 10.86 18.79 -6.16
C LEU A 30 10.83 19.99 -5.18
N GLY A 31 11.91 20.18 -4.41
CA GLY A 31 12.15 21.35 -3.57
C GLY A 31 11.24 21.42 -2.34
N GLU A 32 11.11 22.62 -1.77
CA GLU A 32 10.47 22.87 -0.47
C GLU A 32 8.97 22.54 -0.41
N ARG A 33 8.33 22.30 -1.56
CA ARG A 33 6.92 21.87 -1.62
C ARG A 33 6.74 20.36 -1.41
N ALA A 34 7.83 19.59 -1.50
CA ALA A 34 7.83 18.15 -1.23
C ALA A 34 8.28 17.88 0.21
N VAL A 35 7.29 17.77 1.11
CA VAL A 35 7.53 17.58 2.56
C VAL A 35 6.98 16.25 3.11
N PRO A 36 7.20 15.09 2.46
CA PRO A 36 6.77 13.83 3.06
C PRO A 36 7.61 13.55 4.30
N ALA A 37 6.98 13.23 5.44
CA ALA A 37 7.70 12.71 6.59
C ALA A 37 8.07 11.22 6.42
N LEU A 38 7.74 10.64 5.24
CA LEU A 38 8.01 9.28 4.82
C LEU A 38 7.35 8.25 5.77
N ASN A 39 6.21 8.60 6.36
CA ASN A 39 5.31 7.65 7.01
C ASN A 39 4.40 6.99 5.95
N ASP A 40 3.56 6.03 6.35
CA ASP A 40 2.61 5.36 5.44
C ASP A 40 1.46 6.28 5.03
N ALA A 41 1.06 7.20 5.91
CA ALA A 41 0.13 8.27 5.56
C ALA A 41 0.51 9.55 6.30
N GLU A 42 0.18 10.69 5.70
CA GLU A 42 0.48 12.01 6.26
C GLU A 42 -0.81 12.80 6.53
N PRO A 43 -0.87 13.61 7.60
CA PRO A 43 -1.98 14.51 7.82
C PRO A 43 -2.04 15.59 6.74
N LEU A 44 -3.24 16.00 6.34
CA LEU A 44 -3.41 17.14 5.44
C LEU A 44 -3.02 18.44 6.16
N PRO A 45 -2.23 19.35 5.53
CA PRO A 45 -1.70 20.55 6.20
C PRO A 45 -2.73 21.46 6.88
N SER A 46 -3.96 21.53 6.36
CA SER A 46 -5.07 22.33 6.92
C SER A 46 -6.16 21.50 7.60
N HIS A 47 -6.04 20.17 7.57
CA HIS A 47 -7.00 19.22 8.11
C HIS A 47 -6.23 18.08 8.79
N PRO A 48 -5.56 18.33 9.93
CA PRO A 48 -4.69 17.36 10.57
C PRO A 48 -5.42 16.13 11.12
N GLU A 49 -6.74 16.16 11.18
CA GLU A 49 -7.60 15.01 11.45
C GLU A 49 -7.78 14.10 10.24
N LEU A 50 -7.48 14.56 9.03
CA LEU A 50 -7.55 13.80 7.78
C LEU A 50 -6.16 13.40 7.33
N TYR A 51 -6.00 12.13 6.99
CA TYR A 51 -4.75 11.53 6.55
C TYR A 51 -4.87 11.12 5.08
N VAL A 52 -3.78 11.27 4.35
CA VAL A 52 -3.67 10.87 2.94
C VAL A 52 -2.50 9.93 2.73
N THR A 53 -2.72 8.92 1.90
CA THR A 53 -1.68 8.04 1.35
C THR A 53 -1.93 7.84 -0.13
N THR A 54 -0.90 7.45 -0.87
CA THR A 54 -1.03 6.97 -2.24
C THR A 54 -0.05 5.86 -2.51
N ASP A 55 -0.49 4.85 -3.25
CA ASP A 55 0.32 3.68 -3.51
C ASP A 55 0.04 3.11 -4.91
N ALA A 56 1.09 2.58 -5.55
CA ALA A 56 1.05 2.07 -6.91
C ALA A 56 1.39 0.58 -6.94
N TYR A 57 0.43 -0.22 -7.38
CA TYR A 57 0.47 -1.67 -7.34
C TYR A 57 0.86 -2.25 -8.68
N THR A 58 2.02 -2.91 -8.70
CA THR A 58 2.66 -3.50 -9.88
C THR A 58 2.94 -5.00 -9.69
N VAL A 59 2.15 -5.65 -8.83
CA VAL A 59 2.34 -7.07 -8.46
C VAL A 59 2.21 -7.98 -9.68
N LYS A 60 3.11 -8.97 -9.74
CA LYS A 60 3.11 -10.00 -10.80
C LYS A 60 3.39 -11.39 -10.22
N PRO A 61 2.53 -12.40 -10.51
CA PRO A 61 1.31 -12.33 -11.33
C PRO A 61 0.20 -11.47 -10.71
N ALA A 62 -0.74 -10.99 -11.53
CA ALA A 62 -1.89 -10.19 -11.06
C ALA A 62 -2.86 -10.99 -10.18
N PHE A 63 -2.84 -12.32 -10.30
CA PHE A 63 -3.57 -13.26 -9.46
C PHE A 63 -2.58 -14.18 -8.75
N PHE A 64 -2.73 -14.36 -7.44
CA PHE A 64 -1.82 -15.16 -6.62
C PHE A 64 -2.60 -15.88 -5.51
N PRO A 65 -2.04 -16.93 -4.88
CA PRO A 65 -2.68 -17.58 -3.75
C PRO A 65 -3.01 -16.57 -2.64
N GLY A 66 -4.30 -16.43 -2.31
CA GLY A 66 -4.78 -15.52 -1.27
C GLY A 66 -5.16 -14.11 -1.73
N GLY A 67 -5.06 -13.78 -3.02
CA GLY A 67 -5.51 -12.48 -3.49
C GLY A 67 -5.19 -12.17 -4.95
N ASP A 68 -5.38 -10.92 -5.30
CA ASP A 68 -5.10 -10.38 -6.62
C ASP A 68 -4.76 -8.89 -6.52
N ALA A 69 -4.32 -8.30 -7.63
CA ALA A 69 -3.92 -6.90 -7.69
C ALA A 69 -5.07 -5.94 -7.31
N GLY A 70 -6.32 -6.28 -7.61
CA GLY A 70 -7.48 -5.44 -7.29
C GLY A 70 -7.75 -5.39 -5.78
N ARG A 71 -7.78 -6.55 -5.13
CA ARG A 71 -7.87 -6.62 -3.66
C ARG A 71 -6.66 -5.94 -2.99
N LEU A 72 -5.46 -6.20 -3.50
CA LEU A 72 -4.22 -5.66 -2.95
C LEU A 72 -4.25 -4.13 -2.97
N ALA A 73 -4.71 -3.52 -4.07
CA ALA A 73 -4.74 -2.08 -4.20
C ALA A 73 -5.63 -1.40 -3.15
N VAL A 74 -6.79 -1.99 -2.85
CA VAL A 74 -7.70 -1.44 -1.84
C VAL A 74 -7.18 -1.69 -0.43
N ILE A 75 -6.78 -2.93 -0.13
CA ILE A 75 -6.35 -3.32 1.21
C ILE A 75 -5.03 -2.65 1.60
N GLY A 76 -4.05 -2.56 0.70
CA GLY A 76 -2.77 -1.88 0.99
C GLY A 76 -2.99 -0.42 1.37
N THR A 77 -3.76 0.32 0.57
CA THR A 77 -4.06 1.73 0.84
C THR A 77 -4.91 1.92 2.09
N ALA A 78 -5.82 0.99 2.40
CA ALA A 78 -6.53 0.99 3.67
C ALA A 78 -5.60 0.73 4.86
N ASN A 79 -4.60 -0.15 4.68
CA ASN A 79 -3.64 -0.53 5.71
C ASN A 79 -2.67 0.60 6.03
N ASP A 80 -2.16 1.32 5.03
CA ASP A 80 -1.37 2.55 5.23
C ASP A 80 -2.08 3.54 6.16
N LEU A 81 -3.36 3.80 5.90
CA LEU A 81 -4.19 4.68 6.73
C LEU A 81 -4.38 4.09 8.14
N ALA A 82 -4.65 2.78 8.22
CA ALA A 82 -4.85 2.10 9.49
C ALA A 82 -3.61 2.20 10.37
N VAL A 83 -2.41 1.88 9.86
CA VAL A 83 -1.17 1.91 10.64
C VAL A 83 -0.71 3.33 10.97
N ALA A 84 -1.18 4.35 10.22
CA ALA A 84 -1.06 5.75 10.61
C ALA A 84 -2.05 6.18 11.71
N GLY A 85 -2.92 5.29 12.18
CA GLY A 85 -3.92 5.54 13.22
C GLY A 85 -5.17 6.25 12.71
N ALA A 86 -5.52 6.06 11.43
CA ALA A 86 -6.69 6.64 10.78
C ALA A 86 -7.68 5.57 10.31
N ARG A 87 -8.97 5.86 10.45
CA ARG A 87 -10.05 5.10 9.81
C ARG A 87 -10.07 5.40 8.32
N PRO A 88 -9.91 4.40 7.44
CA PRO A 88 -10.12 4.58 6.01
C PRO A 88 -11.56 5.03 5.74
N LEU A 89 -11.75 6.05 4.89
CA LEU A 89 -13.09 6.57 4.53
C LEU A 89 -13.31 6.60 3.03
N TRP A 90 -12.31 7.07 2.29
CA TRP A 90 -12.44 7.33 0.86
C TRP A 90 -11.23 6.84 0.07
N LEU A 91 -11.48 6.48 -1.18
CA LEU A 91 -10.47 6.01 -2.12
C LEU A 91 -10.65 6.73 -3.47
N ALA A 92 -9.56 7.04 -4.14
CA ALA A 92 -9.52 7.28 -5.58
C ALA A 92 -8.70 6.17 -6.25
N MET A 93 -9.06 5.76 -7.46
CA MET A 93 -8.41 4.65 -8.18
C MET A 93 -8.08 5.02 -9.63
N SER A 94 -6.82 4.88 -10.01
CA SER A 94 -6.35 5.02 -11.39
C SER A 94 -5.90 3.67 -11.93
N LEU A 95 -6.27 3.38 -13.19
CA LEU A 95 -5.92 2.15 -13.89
C LEU A 95 -5.09 2.47 -15.13
N ILE A 96 -3.96 1.78 -15.27
CA ILE A 96 -3.19 1.72 -16.52
C ILE A 96 -3.26 0.29 -17.03
N ILE A 97 -3.87 0.10 -18.20
CA ILE A 97 -4.21 -1.22 -18.74
C ILE A 97 -3.45 -1.42 -20.06
N GLU A 98 -2.69 -2.49 -20.16
CA GLU A 98 -2.02 -2.86 -21.41
C GLU A 98 -3.00 -3.36 -22.47
N GLU A 99 -2.82 -2.92 -23.72
CA GLU A 99 -3.58 -3.43 -24.86
C GLU A 99 -3.46 -4.96 -24.97
N GLY A 100 -4.61 -5.63 -25.04
CA GLY A 100 -4.70 -7.09 -25.15
C GLY A 100 -4.95 -7.82 -23.84
N VAL A 101 -5.00 -7.12 -22.70
CA VAL A 101 -5.50 -7.70 -21.44
C VAL A 101 -6.94 -8.21 -21.65
N PRO A 102 -7.25 -9.47 -21.30
CA PRO A 102 -8.61 -9.99 -21.40
C PRO A 102 -9.57 -9.21 -20.51
N VAL A 103 -10.69 -8.75 -21.06
CA VAL A 103 -11.75 -8.06 -20.29
C VAL A 103 -12.23 -8.91 -19.11
N ALA A 104 -12.28 -10.24 -19.27
CA ALA A 104 -12.66 -11.16 -18.20
C ALA A 104 -11.69 -11.13 -17.00
N ASP A 105 -10.40 -10.87 -17.22
CA ASP A 105 -9.43 -10.77 -16.13
C ASP A 105 -9.50 -9.39 -15.46
N LEU A 106 -9.68 -8.32 -16.23
CA LEU A 106 -9.97 -7.00 -15.68
C LEU A 106 -11.25 -7.02 -14.83
N GLU A 107 -12.30 -7.68 -15.30
CA GLU A 107 -13.55 -7.83 -14.56
C GLU A 107 -13.33 -8.54 -13.21
N LYS A 108 -12.55 -9.62 -13.18
CA LYS A 108 -12.22 -10.30 -11.92
C LYS A 108 -11.49 -9.39 -10.94
N LEU A 109 -10.48 -8.65 -11.41
CA LEU A 109 -9.73 -7.70 -10.57
C LEU A 109 -10.65 -6.61 -10.00
N LEU A 110 -11.52 -6.03 -10.82
CA LEU A 110 -12.45 -4.99 -10.38
C LEU A 110 -13.52 -5.51 -9.42
N ARG A 111 -14.02 -6.74 -9.64
CA ARG A 111 -14.93 -7.39 -8.67
C ARG A 111 -14.25 -7.62 -7.33
N SER A 112 -12.99 -8.05 -7.35
CA SER A 112 -12.20 -8.26 -6.13
C SER A 112 -11.92 -6.94 -5.39
N ALA A 113 -11.56 -5.89 -6.12
CA ALA A 113 -11.43 -4.54 -5.56
C ALA A 113 -12.77 -4.05 -4.96
N GLY A 114 -13.89 -4.26 -5.66
CA GLY A 114 -15.22 -3.93 -5.16
C GLY A 114 -15.58 -4.65 -3.86
N ALA A 115 -15.24 -5.94 -3.75
CA ALA A 115 -15.41 -6.70 -2.51
C ALA A 115 -14.53 -6.15 -1.37
N ALA A 116 -13.27 -5.77 -1.68
CA ALA A 116 -12.37 -5.17 -0.71
C ALA A 116 -12.84 -3.78 -0.24
N LEU A 117 -13.44 -2.97 -1.13
CA LEU A 117 -14.06 -1.69 -0.76
C LEU A 117 -15.19 -1.91 0.27
N ALA A 118 -16.05 -2.90 0.03
CA ALA A 118 -17.13 -3.25 0.95
C ALA A 118 -16.60 -3.78 2.30
N GLU A 119 -15.57 -4.62 2.28
CA GLU A 119 -14.93 -5.18 3.48
C GLU A 119 -14.25 -4.09 4.35
N THR A 120 -13.71 -3.05 3.72
CA THR A 120 -13.00 -1.95 4.40
C THR A 120 -13.87 -0.73 4.70
N ASP A 121 -15.16 -0.77 4.35
CA ASP A 121 -16.08 0.37 4.46
C ASP A 121 -15.57 1.63 3.73
N LEU A 122 -14.81 1.43 2.65
CA LEU A 122 -14.25 2.48 1.81
C LEU A 122 -15.21 2.87 0.69
N THR A 123 -15.37 4.17 0.46
CA THR A 123 -16.10 4.69 -0.70
C THR A 123 -15.15 5.13 -1.81
N LEU A 124 -15.29 4.59 -3.02
CA LEU A 124 -14.58 5.06 -4.20
C LEU A 124 -15.18 6.40 -4.69
N LEU A 125 -14.43 7.49 -4.58
CA LEU A 125 -14.88 8.85 -4.92
C LEU A 125 -14.54 9.28 -6.34
N ALA A 126 -13.39 8.84 -6.86
CA ALA A 126 -12.88 9.29 -8.14
C ALA A 126 -12.04 8.18 -8.80
N GLY A 127 -11.87 8.30 -10.11
CA GLY A 127 -10.94 7.44 -10.81
C GLY A 127 -10.55 7.92 -12.20
N ASP A 128 -9.53 7.28 -12.74
CA ASP A 128 -9.05 7.49 -14.10
C ASP A 128 -8.74 6.14 -14.75
N THR A 129 -8.83 6.07 -16.07
CA THR A 129 -8.44 4.87 -16.82
C THR A 129 -7.67 5.30 -18.06
N LYS A 130 -6.55 4.62 -18.28
CA LYS A 130 -5.67 4.79 -19.43
C LYS A 130 -5.27 3.44 -19.98
N THR A 131 -5.02 3.41 -21.27
CA THR A 131 -4.46 2.24 -21.96
C THR A 131 -3.06 2.55 -22.45
N VAL A 132 -2.19 1.55 -22.43
CA VAL A 132 -0.85 1.60 -23.04
C VAL A 132 -0.75 0.57 -24.15
N GLU A 133 0.16 0.81 -25.10
CA GLU A 133 0.42 -0.10 -26.22
C GLU A 133 0.86 -1.48 -25.72
N LYS A 134 0.61 -2.50 -26.53
CA LYS A 134 1.09 -3.85 -26.26
C LYS A 134 2.62 -3.88 -26.14
N GLY A 135 3.14 -4.44 -25.05
CA GLY A 135 4.55 -4.50 -24.70
C GLY A 135 5.08 -3.29 -23.93
N ALA A 136 4.26 -2.24 -23.74
CA ALA A 136 4.63 -1.06 -22.94
C ALA A 136 4.25 -1.21 -21.45
N GLY A 137 3.50 -2.25 -21.10
CA GLY A 137 3.09 -2.60 -19.73
C GLY A 137 3.34 -4.08 -19.44
N ASP A 138 2.83 -4.53 -18.30
CA ASP A 138 2.87 -5.94 -17.89
C ASP A 138 1.51 -6.36 -17.31
N GLY A 139 0.45 -6.12 -18.10
CA GLY A 139 -0.94 -6.33 -17.72
C GLY A 139 -1.63 -5.08 -17.18
N VAL A 140 -1.95 -5.05 -15.88
CA VAL A 140 -2.72 -3.96 -15.25
C VAL A 140 -1.93 -3.38 -14.08
N TYR A 141 -1.72 -2.07 -14.09
CA TYR A 141 -1.23 -1.32 -12.95
C TYR A 141 -2.38 -0.55 -12.32
N ILE A 142 -2.45 -0.60 -11.00
CA ILE A 142 -3.50 0.06 -10.21
C ILE A 142 -2.81 1.03 -9.28
N THR A 143 -3.22 2.29 -9.28
CA THR A 143 -2.79 3.27 -8.27
C THR A 143 -4.00 3.68 -7.47
N THR A 144 -3.87 3.70 -6.16
CA THR A 144 -4.93 4.18 -5.28
C THR A 144 -4.42 5.29 -4.39
N THR A 145 -5.31 6.23 -4.09
CA THR A 145 -5.08 7.31 -3.12
C THR A 145 -6.17 7.21 -2.08
N GLY A 146 -5.78 7.05 -0.82
CA GLY A 146 -6.71 6.89 0.30
C GLY A 146 -6.80 8.18 1.11
N ILE A 147 -7.99 8.50 1.60
CA ILE A 147 -8.20 9.50 2.64
C ILE A 147 -8.89 8.84 3.84
N GLY A 148 -8.31 9.03 5.02
CA GLY A 148 -8.84 8.53 6.27
C GLY A 148 -8.95 9.60 7.34
N ARG A 149 -9.65 9.30 8.44
CA ARG A 149 -9.77 10.19 9.60
C ARG A 149 -9.09 9.60 10.82
N ARG A 150 -8.22 10.38 11.45
CA ARG A 150 -7.49 9.99 12.67
C ARG A 150 -8.46 9.52 13.77
N ILE A 151 -8.16 8.37 14.35
CA ILE A 151 -8.81 7.81 15.53
C ILE A 151 -7.85 7.74 16.73
N ALA A 152 -6.54 7.65 16.48
CA ALA A 152 -5.54 7.60 17.52
C ALA A 152 -5.44 8.95 18.27
N PRO A 153 -5.20 8.93 19.59
CA PRO A 153 -5.10 10.16 20.39
C PRO A 153 -3.91 11.04 19.99
N SER A 154 -2.86 10.44 19.44
CA SER A 154 -1.66 11.10 18.91
C SER A 154 -1.24 10.44 17.59
N PRO A 155 -0.49 11.15 16.72
CA PRO A 155 0.07 10.54 15.52
C PRO A 155 0.95 9.33 15.86
N LEU A 156 0.78 8.23 15.13
CA LEU A 156 1.66 7.07 15.22
C LEU A 156 2.87 7.33 14.32
N SER A 157 4.08 7.34 14.89
CA SER A 157 5.29 7.64 14.12
C SER A 157 6.52 6.95 14.68
N ILE A 158 7.43 6.58 13.79
CA ILE A 158 8.74 6.02 14.15
C ILE A 158 9.57 6.98 15.02
N LYS A 159 9.32 8.29 14.94
CA LYS A 159 9.98 9.32 15.76
C LYS A 159 9.57 9.27 17.24
N GLU A 160 8.43 8.66 17.55
CA GLU A 160 7.92 8.56 18.92
C GLU A 160 8.45 7.32 19.67
N ILE A 161 9.15 6.41 18.99
CA ILE A 161 9.74 5.20 19.60
C ILE A 161 10.83 5.58 20.61
N ARG A 162 10.85 4.90 21.76
CA ARG A 162 11.76 5.16 22.89
C ARG A 162 12.33 3.86 23.44
N THR A 163 13.44 3.97 24.16
CA THR A 163 14.01 2.84 24.91
C THR A 163 12.98 2.33 25.93
N GLY A 164 12.75 1.02 25.92
CA GLY A 164 11.77 0.35 26.79
C GLY A 164 10.44 0.03 26.09
N ASP A 165 10.21 0.51 24.87
CA ASP A 165 9.05 0.06 24.08
C ASP A 165 9.24 -1.40 23.63
N GLU A 166 8.13 -2.13 23.52
CA GLU A 166 8.11 -3.51 23.02
C GLU A 166 7.75 -3.54 21.53
N LEU A 167 8.36 -4.47 20.79
CA LEU A 167 8.04 -4.72 19.39
C LEU A 167 7.09 -5.91 19.28
N VAL A 168 5.98 -5.70 18.60
CA VAL A 168 4.94 -6.71 18.38
C VAL A 168 4.71 -6.89 16.90
N ILE A 169 4.57 -8.14 16.46
CA ILE A 169 4.14 -8.49 15.10
C ILE A 169 2.74 -9.10 15.18
N SER A 170 1.85 -8.69 14.26
CA SER A 170 0.46 -9.17 14.21
C SER A 170 0.30 -10.56 13.59
N GLY A 171 1.35 -11.08 12.96
CA GLY A 171 1.36 -12.40 12.33
C GLY A 171 2.73 -12.81 11.78
N PRO A 172 2.83 -14.02 11.18
CA PRO A 172 4.08 -14.51 10.59
C PRO A 172 4.50 -13.66 9.38
N PRO A 173 5.72 -13.10 9.35
CA PRO A 173 6.15 -12.23 8.27
C PRO A 173 6.47 -13.00 6.98
N GLY A 174 6.42 -12.29 5.84
CA GLY A 174 6.92 -12.79 4.55
C GLY A 174 5.97 -13.69 3.76
N ARG A 175 4.73 -13.89 4.23
CA ARG A 175 3.76 -14.77 3.58
C ARG A 175 3.33 -14.25 2.20
N HIS A 176 2.97 -12.97 2.08
CA HIS A 176 2.64 -12.35 0.79
C HIS A 176 3.76 -12.54 -0.26
N GLY A 177 4.98 -12.10 0.07
CA GLY A 177 6.12 -12.20 -0.84
C GLY A 177 6.43 -13.64 -1.26
N ALA A 178 6.36 -14.59 -0.33
CA ALA A 178 6.54 -16.01 -0.64
C ALA A 178 5.42 -16.55 -1.56
N ALA A 179 4.15 -16.20 -1.33
CA ALA A 179 3.03 -16.62 -2.14
C ALA A 179 3.12 -16.08 -3.59
N VAL A 180 3.46 -14.80 -3.74
CA VAL A 180 3.65 -14.17 -5.06
C VAL A 180 4.85 -14.78 -5.78
N LEU A 181 5.97 -15.03 -5.09
CA LEU A 181 7.14 -15.67 -5.68
C LEU A 181 6.84 -17.11 -6.13
N ALA A 182 6.16 -17.90 -5.29
CA ALA A 182 5.75 -19.26 -5.64
C ALA A 182 4.86 -19.27 -6.89
N ALA A 183 3.87 -18.35 -6.95
CA ALA A 183 3.02 -18.20 -8.12
C ALA A 183 3.81 -17.82 -9.38
N ARG A 184 4.77 -16.90 -9.25
CA ARG A 184 5.65 -16.47 -10.35
C ARG A 184 6.53 -17.61 -10.87
N LEU A 185 6.98 -18.49 -9.99
CA LEU A 185 7.81 -19.65 -10.33
C LEU A 185 6.99 -20.89 -10.74
N GLY A 186 5.65 -20.81 -10.73
CA GLY A 186 4.78 -21.96 -11.00
C GLY A 186 4.90 -23.08 -9.96
N MET A 187 5.36 -22.76 -8.75
CA MET A 187 5.54 -23.74 -7.68
C MET A 187 4.22 -24.02 -6.98
N ARG A 188 3.86 -25.30 -6.85
CA ARG A 188 2.73 -25.73 -6.01
C ARG A 188 3.18 -25.68 -4.56
N THR A 189 2.47 -24.92 -3.74
CA THR A 189 2.77 -24.74 -2.33
C THR A 189 1.51 -25.01 -1.53
N ASP A 190 1.48 -26.16 -0.85
CA ASP A 190 0.32 -26.53 -0.03
C ASP A 190 0.27 -25.62 1.20
N GLY A 191 -0.82 -24.86 1.36
CA GLY A 191 -1.05 -23.98 2.52
C GLY A 191 -0.32 -22.63 2.50
N LEU A 192 0.44 -22.31 1.45
CA LEU A 192 1.02 -20.99 1.27
C LEU A 192 0.02 -20.07 0.56
N SER A 193 -0.34 -19.00 1.25
CA SER A 193 -1.28 -17.99 0.77
C SER A 193 -0.85 -16.64 1.32
N SER A 194 -1.04 -15.61 0.49
CA SER A 194 -0.92 -14.22 0.89
C SER A 194 -1.76 -13.95 2.14
N ASP A 195 -1.20 -13.17 3.06
CA ASP A 195 -1.77 -12.70 4.31
C ASP A 195 -2.51 -11.36 4.15
N LEU A 196 -2.98 -11.08 2.93
CA LEU A 196 -3.62 -9.83 2.54
C LEU A 196 -4.99 -9.67 3.22
N ALA A 197 -5.01 -8.85 4.27
CA ALA A 197 -6.20 -8.58 5.06
C ALA A 197 -6.25 -7.12 5.56
N PRO A 198 -7.46 -6.56 5.81
CA PRO A 198 -7.60 -5.26 6.45
C PRO A 198 -7.03 -5.24 7.87
N LEU A 199 -6.18 -4.26 8.16
CA LEU A 199 -5.58 -4.06 9.50
C LEU A 199 -6.36 -3.05 10.36
N PHE A 200 -7.28 -2.28 9.78
CA PHE A 200 -8.05 -1.28 10.52
C PHE A 200 -8.78 -1.84 11.75
N PRO A 201 -9.46 -3.01 11.71
CA PRO A 201 -10.11 -3.57 12.89
C PRO A 201 -9.13 -3.84 14.05
N LEU A 202 -7.90 -4.27 13.74
CA LEU A 202 -6.86 -4.52 14.75
C LEU A 202 -6.39 -3.20 15.39
N ILE A 203 -6.12 -2.18 14.57
CA ILE A 203 -5.70 -0.87 15.07
C ILE A 203 -6.81 -0.23 15.90
N GLN A 204 -8.06 -0.28 15.44
CA GLN A 204 -9.22 0.25 16.16
C GLN A 204 -9.36 -0.42 17.53
N ALA A 205 -9.27 -1.77 17.60
CA ALA A 205 -9.34 -2.49 18.85
C ALA A 205 -8.23 -2.10 19.84
N ALA A 206 -7.01 -1.87 19.36
CA ALA A 206 -5.90 -1.41 20.19
C ALA A 206 -6.12 0.02 20.72
N VAL A 207 -6.64 0.92 19.89
CA VAL A 207 -6.99 2.29 20.28
C VAL A 207 -8.13 2.27 21.32
N ASP A 208 -9.18 1.49 21.10
CA ASP A 208 -10.33 1.38 22.01
C ASP A 208 -9.92 0.78 23.37
N ALA A 209 -8.99 -0.17 23.37
CA ALA A 209 -8.40 -0.74 24.57
C ALA A 209 -7.37 0.20 25.26
N SER A 210 -7.15 1.40 24.72
CA SER A 210 -6.17 2.37 25.21
C SER A 210 -4.74 1.81 25.30
N ILE A 211 -4.38 0.91 24.38
CA ILE A 211 -3.00 0.44 24.24
C ILE A 211 -2.14 1.64 23.82
N PRO A 212 -1.02 1.92 24.50
CA PRO A 212 -0.17 3.08 24.20
C PRO A 212 0.67 2.85 22.93
N LEU A 213 0.02 2.73 21.78
CA LEU A 213 0.68 2.61 20.48
C LEU A 213 1.47 3.89 20.19
N ARG A 214 2.80 3.76 20.02
CA ARG A 214 3.66 4.88 19.59
C ARG A 214 3.89 4.89 18.09
N CYS A 215 3.97 3.72 17.48
CA CYS A 215 4.26 3.51 16.08
C CYS A 215 3.54 2.25 15.61
N ALA A 216 3.01 2.29 14.39
CA ALA A 216 2.61 1.11 13.65
C ALA A 216 3.06 1.30 12.20
N ARG A 217 3.39 0.17 11.55
CA ARG A 217 3.83 0.07 10.17
C ARG A 217 3.25 -1.23 9.64
N ASP A 218 2.79 -1.26 8.40
CA ASP A 218 2.63 -2.51 7.68
C ASP A 218 3.98 -2.90 7.05
N LEU A 219 4.18 -4.21 6.89
CA LEU A 219 5.46 -4.77 6.43
C LEU A 219 5.33 -5.19 4.96
N THR A 220 5.23 -4.18 4.08
CA THR A 220 5.08 -4.33 2.62
C THR A 220 6.39 -4.59 1.89
#